data_AF-A0A425C5U9-F1
#
_entry.id   AF-A0A425C5U9-F1
#
_cell.length_a   1.000
_cell.length_b   1.000
_cell.length_c   1.000
_cell.angle_alpha   90.00
_cell.angle_beta   90.00
_cell.angle_gamma   90.00
#
_symmetry.space_group_name_H-M   'P 1'
#
loop_
_entity.id
_entity.type
_entity.pdbx_description
1 polymer ?
#
loop_
_entity_poly.entity_id
_entity_poly.type
_entity_poly.pdbx_seq_one_letter_code
_entity_poly.pdbx_strand_id
1 'polypeptide(L)'
;MAVLSLLSLLLATAARFPASVEAKCVMTQTCVNPDNIPDYDQCIPEAYKKPKDPLSMTGDGWPSVIGGGSCTNATDCNGKGQCVNNVCVCRQDGMAAGPYCNQFTIQCPAYRAKACCSWQQNQAMAENFKLMASVFAKNSAGGCDACAVNLMSLWCGLVCSPEQDQFMEMTHAWPSINYRPDPMTGKEKVKVLELNVALDKDFTCAIFDSCKNTAIVSMAAAMKSSLGFLNYQMQVGAVGHGEYIAMHFNASKDRSFDHNVLKCSNYSEVEAIRKTLPTQAQLLESITSKSRDDKQCPCGACRATCDTHTSGGSHIHVVDDPISMLSGFSTKLVAAVYGLLVVFIFVWKRWKNQ
;
A
#
# COMPACT_ATOMS: atom_id res chain seq x y z
N MET A 1 -59.96 -33.56 -23.22
CA MET A 1 -59.66 -32.12 -23.35
C MET A 1 -59.33 -31.64 -21.95
N ALA A 2 -58.03 -31.67 -21.61
CA ALA A 2 -57.19 -30.46 -21.51
C ALA A 2 -57.59 -29.68 -20.23
N VAL A 3 -56.78 -29.55 -19.20
CA VAL A 3 -55.38 -29.11 -19.20
C VAL A 3 -54.72 -29.61 -17.92
N LEU A 4 -53.74 -30.50 -18.11
CA LEU A 4 -52.51 -30.58 -17.34
C LEU A 4 -51.87 -29.18 -17.36
N SER A 5 -51.64 -28.51 -16.22
CA SER A 5 -50.52 -27.56 -16.08
C SER A 5 -50.45 -26.86 -14.72
N LEU A 6 -49.22 -26.85 -14.18
CA LEU A 6 -48.70 -25.95 -13.16
C LEU A 6 -49.26 -26.07 -11.73
N LEU A 7 -48.86 -27.11 -10.98
CA LEU A 7 -48.76 -27.01 -9.52
C LEU A 7 -47.83 -28.08 -8.92
N SER A 8 -46.58 -28.16 -9.38
CA SER A 8 -45.54 -29.02 -8.78
C SER A 8 -44.11 -28.51 -9.04
N LEU A 9 -43.90 -27.21 -9.02
CA LEU A 9 -42.57 -26.62 -8.96
C LEU A 9 -42.60 -25.48 -7.95
N LEU A 10 -42.18 -25.74 -6.72
CA LEU A 10 -41.58 -24.78 -5.79
C LEU A 10 -41.33 -25.47 -4.45
N LEU A 11 -40.17 -25.18 -3.85
CA LEU A 11 -39.64 -25.67 -2.56
C LEU A 11 -38.78 -26.94 -2.62
N ALA A 12 -37.80 -26.94 -3.52
CA ALA A 12 -36.46 -27.44 -3.18
C ALA A 12 -35.50 -26.24 -3.14
N THR A 13 -35.70 -25.33 -2.18
CA THR A 13 -34.65 -24.40 -1.76
C THR A 13 -33.63 -25.18 -0.94
N ALA A 14 -32.83 -25.99 -1.64
CA ALA A 14 -31.54 -26.38 -1.13
C ALA A 14 -30.72 -25.10 -1.04
N ALA A 15 -30.65 -24.52 0.16
CA ALA A 15 -29.61 -23.57 0.49
C ALA A 15 -28.27 -24.29 0.27
N ARG A 16 -27.71 -24.13 -0.94
CA ARG A 16 -26.29 -24.32 -1.17
C ARG A 16 -25.63 -23.21 -0.37
N PHE A 17 -25.33 -23.50 0.90
CA PHE A 17 -24.22 -22.83 1.55
C PHE A 17 -23.04 -22.94 0.59
N PRO A 18 -22.36 -21.84 0.21
CA PRO A 18 -21.11 -21.97 -0.50
C PRO A 18 -20.24 -22.91 0.35
N ALA A 19 -19.76 -23.99 -0.26
CA ALA A 19 -18.81 -24.87 0.39
C ALA A 19 -17.73 -23.96 0.97
N SER A 20 -17.55 -24.00 2.29
CA SER A 20 -16.55 -23.15 2.94
C SER A 20 -15.23 -23.48 2.26
N VAL A 21 -14.69 -22.53 1.51
CA VAL A 21 -13.36 -22.69 0.95
C VAL A 21 -12.46 -22.84 2.15
N GLU A 22 -11.79 -23.99 2.24
CA GLU A 22 -10.95 -24.32 3.37
C GLU A 22 -9.76 -23.35 3.31
N ALA A 23 -9.80 -22.31 4.15
CA ALA A 23 -8.82 -21.23 4.14
C ALA A 23 -7.44 -21.77 4.51
N LYS A 24 -6.42 -21.59 3.65
CA LYS A 24 -5.05 -22.06 3.93
C LYS A 24 -3.97 -21.04 3.62
N CYS A 25 -2.89 -21.16 4.38
CA CYS A 25 -1.68 -20.37 4.33
C CYS A 25 -0.64 -21.03 3.42
N VAL A 26 -0.02 -20.25 2.53
CA VAL A 26 0.94 -20.75 1.54
C VAL A 26 2.38 -20.46 1.96
N MET A 27 2.60 -19.38 2.73
CA MET A 27 3.94 -18.96 3.15
C MET A 27 3.98 -18.53 4.63
N THR A 28 5.19 -18.42 5.17
CA THR A 28 5.46 -17.96 6.53
C THR A 28 6.86 -17.35 6.61
N GLN A 29 7.16 -16.66 7.70
CA GLN A 29 8.53 -16.29 8.06
C GLN A 29 8.73 -16.54 9.56
N THR A 30 9.79 -17.24 9.93
CA THR A 30 10.05 -17.70 11.30
C THR A 30 11.20 -16.94 11.98
N CYS A 31 12.00 -16.25 11.20
CA CYS A 31 13.10 -15.40 11.64
C CYS A 31 12.63 -13.95 11.84
N VAL A 32 13.40 -13.18 12.61
CA VAL A 32 13.23 -11.72 12.72
C VAL A 32 14.40 -11.06 12.01
N ASN A 33 14.10 -10.07 11.17
CA ASN A 33 15.11 -9.17 10.61
C ASN A 33 14.98 -7.80 11.30
N PRO A 34 15.53 -7.65 12.52
CA PRO A 34 15.46 -6.38 13.23
C PRO A 34 16.18 -5.31 12.40
N ASP A 35 15.59 -4.12 12.31
CA ASP A 35 16.12 -2.97 11.56
C ASP A 35 15.96 -3.03 10.03
N ASN A 36 15.22 -4.01 9.51
CA ASN A 36 14.84 -4.09 8.09
C ASN A 36 16.07 -4.07 7.16
N ILE A 37 17.20 -4.62 7.62
CA ILE A 37 18.47 -4.66 6.88
C ILE A 37 18.39 -5.77 5.84
N PRO A 38 18.75 -5.55 4.57
CA PRO A 38 18.67 -6.61 3.58
C PRO A 38 19.41 -7.89 4.00
N ASP A 39 18.66 -8.96 4.27
CA ASP A 39 19.18 -10.27 4.66
C ASP A 39 18.81 -11.29 3.59
N TYR A 40 19.84 -11.78 2.91
CA TYR A 40 19.72 -12.61 1.72
C TYR A 40 19.94 -14.09 1.99
N ASP A 41 20.20 -14.48 3.24
CA ASP A 41 20.68 -15.80 3.58
C ASP A 41 20.04 -16.38 4.86
N GLN A 42 19.80 -15.56 5.89
CA GLN A 42 19.32 -16.06 7.20
C GLN A 42 17.82 -15.85 7.40
N CYS A 43 17.29 -14.69 7.03
CA CYS A 43 15.90 -14.34 7.29
C CYS A 43 15.03 -14.19 6.05
N ILE A 44 14.78 -15.31 5.38
CA ILE A 44 14.00 -15.38 4.14
C ILE A 44 12.65 -16.05 4.41
N PRO A 45 11.55 -15.53 3.86
CA PRO A 45 10.26 -16.20 3.90
C PRO A 45 10.28 -17.59 3.25
N GLU A 46 9.44 -18.47 3.77
CA GLU A 46 9.40 -19.89 3.43
C GLU A 46 8.01 -20.26 2.91
N ALA A 47 7.97 -20.99 1.80
CA ALA A 47 6.74 -21.63 1.37
C ALA A 47 6.47 -22.91 2.17
N TYR A 48 5.21 -23.11 2.54
CA TYR A 48 4.78 -24.38 3.10
C TYR A 48 4.73 -25.46 2.01
N LYS A 49 5.30 -26.64 2.31
CA LYS A 49 5.22 -27.81 1.41
C LYS A 49 3.77 -28.24 1.14
N LYS A 50 2.89 -28.03 2.11
CA LYS A 50 1.44 -28.19 2.01
C LYS A 50 0.80 -26.99 2.71
N PRO A 51 -0.23 -26.35 2.14
CA PRO A 51 -0.86 -25.23 2.79
C PRO A 51 -1.32 -25.57 4.21
N LYS A 52 -1.14 -24.63 5.15
CA LYS A 52 -1.45 -24.82 6.58
C LYS A 52 -2.68 -24.04 7.00
N ASP A 53 -3.34 -24.48 8.07
CA ASP A 53 -4.48 -23.75 8.61
C ASP A 53 -4.06 -22.40 9.20
N PRO A 54 -4.87 -21.34 9.02
CA PRO A 54 -4.62 -20.04 9.62
C PRO A 54 -4.77 -20.09 11.15
N LEU A 55 -3.95 -19.31 11.84
CA LEU A 55 -3.90 -19.24 13.29
C LEU A 55 -4.39 -17.86 13.77
N SER A 56 -4.94 -17.81 14.98
CA SER A 56 -5.26 -16.52 15.60
C SER A 56 -3.98 -15.76 15.99
N MET A 57 -4.00 -14.43 15.92
CA MET A 57 -2.92 -13.57 16.41
C MET A 57 -2.97 -13.41 17.93
N THR A 58 -2.83 -14.53 18.65
CA THR A 58 -2.85 -14.59 20.12
C THR A 58 -1.76 -15.52 20.62
N GLY A 59 -1.40 -15.39 21.90
CA GLY A 59 -0.34 -16.21 22.52
C GLY A 59 1.05 -15.59 22.40
N ASP A 60 2.07 -16.44 22.50
CA ASP A 60 3.47 -16.02 22.56
C ASP A 60 3.90 -15.24 21.31
N GLY A 61 4.59 -14.11 21.53
CA GLY A 61 5.04 -13.19 20.47
C GLY A 61 4.01 -12.16 20.03
N TRP A 62 2.71 -12.39 20.26
CA TRP A 62 1.65 -11.43 19.96
C TRP A 62 1.35 -10.51 21.15
N PRO A 63 1.07 -9.22 20.93
CA PRO A 63 0.75 -8.30 22.00
C PRO A 63 -0.65 -8.58 22.59
N SER A 64 -0.71 -8.78 23.90
CA SER A 64 -1.99 -8.95 24.62
C SER A 64 -2.61 -7.61 25.04
N VAL A 65 -1.77 -6.58 25.23
CA VAL A 65 -2.15 -5.24 25.70
C VAL A 65 -1.30 -4.17 25.02
N ILE A 66 -1.73 -2.91 25.11
CA ILE A 66 -0.94 -1.75 24.74
C ILE A 66 -0.57 -1.01 26.03
N GLY A 67 0.69 -1.10 26.46
CA GLY A 67 1.16 -0.55 27.74
C GLY A 67 0.55 -1.28 28.95
N GLY A 68 0.67 -0.66 30.12
CA GLY A 68 0.06 -1.14 31.36
C GLY A 68 1.00 -1.87 32.32
N GLY A 69 2.25 -2.14 31.94
CA GLY A 69 3.26 -2.73 32.82
C GLY A 69 3.75 -1.75 33.89
N SER A 70 4.10 -2.25 35.07
CA SER A 70 4.61 -1.42 36.17
C SER A 70 5.99 -0.86 35.85
N CYS A 71 6.22 0.43 36.09
CA CYS A 71 7.52 1.05 35.85
C CYS A 71 7.90 1.99 36.97
N THR A 72 9.19 2.25 37.06
CA THR A 72 9.83 3.24 37.93
C THR A 72 10.42 4.38 37.10
N ASN A 73 10.91 4.07 35.90
CA ASN A 73 11.51 5.03 34.98
C ASN A 73 11.14 4.68 33.52
N ALA A 74 11.50 5.56 32.58
CA ALA A 74 11.20 5.34 31.16
C ALA A 74 11.99 4.17 30.53
N THR A 75 13.13 3.76 31.09
CA THR A 75 13.89 2.61 30.57
C THR A 75 13.17 1.29 30.81
N ASP A 76 12.35 1.19 31.86
CA ASP A 76 11.47 0.05 32.11
C ASP A 76 10.45 -0.16 30.98
N CYS A 77 10.17 0.89 30.19
CA CYS A 77 9.29 0.87 29.02
C CYS A 77 10.06 0.71 27.69
N ASN A 78 11.23 0.05 27.73
CA ASN A 78 12.09 -0.28 26.58
C ASN A 78 12.50 0.92 25.70
N GLY A 79 12.48 2.15 26.24
CA GLY A 79 12.74 3.38 25.48
C GLY A 79 11.69 3.70 24.40
N LYS A 80 10.67 2.86 24.25
CA LYS A 80 9.55 2.99 23.30
C LYS A 80 8.28 3.52 23.96
N GLY A 81 8.35 3.88 25.24
CA GLY A 81 7.25 4.44 26.02
C GLY A 81 7.72 5.42 27.09
N GLN A 82 6.76 5.94 27.84
CA GLN A 82 6.98 6.79 29.01
C GLN A 82 6.43 6.09 30.25
N CYS A 83 7.09 6.29 31.38
CA CYS A 83 6.57 5.86 32.67
C CYS A 83 5.69 6.97 33.26
N VAL A 84 4.38 6.74 33.31
CA VAL A 84 3.39 7.70 33.81
C VAL A 84 2.65 7.05 34.96
N ASN A 85 2.69 7.66 36.15
CA ASN A 85 2.04 7.14 37.36
C ASN A 85 2.42 5.67 37.66
N ASN A 86 3.70 5.33 37.53
CA ASN A 86 4.24 3.98 37.67
C ASN A 86 3.68 2.94 36.67
N VAL A 87 3.13 3.39 35.54
CA VAL A 87 2.62 2.53 34.47
C VAL A 87 3.24 2.92 33.13
N CYS A 88 3.69 1.93 32.35
CA CYS A 88 4.22 2.15 31.02
C CYS A 88 3.10 2.54 30.05
N VAL A 89 3.28 3.69 29.40
CA VAL A 89 2.46 4.18 28.30
C VAL A 89 3.31 4.14 27.04
N CYS A 90 2.96 3.26 26.10
CA CYS A 90 3.71 3.11 24.86
C CYS A 90 3.50 4.30 23.93
N ARG A 91 4.51 4.58 23.11
CA ARG A 91 4.41 5.58 22.05
C ARG A 91 3.27 5.22 21.11
N GLN A 92 2.43 6.20 20.75
CA GLN A 92 1.40 6.04 19.74
C GLN A 92 2.02 6.19 18.33
N ASP A 93 2.95 5.32 17.99
CA ASP A 93 3.61 5.29 16.68
C ASP A 93 3.13 4.16 15.79
N GLY A 94 2.11 3.41 16.23
CA GLY A 94 1.54 2.30 15.49
C GLY A 94 2.45 1.08 15.44
N MET A 95 3.54 1.06 16.20
CA MET A 95 4.46 -0.06 16.27
C MET A 95 4.56 -0.60 17.69
N ALA A 96 4.67 0.23 18.72
CA ALA A 96 4.93 -0.24 20.08
C ALA A 96 3.69 -0.82 20.78
N ALA A 97 3.85 -1.99 21.41
CA ALA A 97 2.83 -2.65 22.22
C ALA A 97 3.44 -3.54 23.32
N GLY A 98 2.58 -4.25 24.05
CA GLY A 98 2.94 -5.07 25.21
C GLY A 98 2.97 -4.25 26.50
N PRO A 99 3.02 -4.90 27.68
CA PRO A 99 2.99 -4.23 28.97
C PRO A 99 4.14 -3.21 29.14
N TYR A 100 5.32 -3.55 28.62
CA TYR A 100 6.55 -2.76 28.74
C TYR A 100 7.01 -2.14 27.42
N CYS A 101 6.14 -2.08 26.40
CA CYS A 101 6.46 -1.54 25.07
C CYS A 101 7.60 -2.27 24.34
N ASN A 102 7.79 -3.56 24.63
CA ASN A 102 8.80 -4.44 24.03
C ASN A 102 8.28 -5.28 22.86
N GLN A 103 7.00 -5.19 22.53
CA GLN A 103 6.36 -5.96 21.47
C GLN A 103 5.87 -5.05 20.35
N PHE A 104 5.48 -5.65 19.23
CA PHE A 104 4.90 -4.94 18.10
C PHE A 104 3.38 -5.06 18.11
N THR A 105 2.67 -3.94 17.93
CA THR A 105 1.22 -3.95 17.81
C THR A 105 0.78 -4.75 16.57
N ILE A 106 -0.40 -5.36 16.63
CA ILE A 106 -0.99 -6.07 15.50
C ILE A 106 -1.27 -5.05 14.39
N GLN A 107 -0.63 -5.22 13.23
CA GLN A 107 -0.76 -4.31 12.10
C GLN A 107 -2.04 -4.53 11.31
N CYS A 108 -2.50 -5.77 11.21
CA CYS A 108 -3.62 -6.15 10.33
C CYS A 108 -4.80 -6.67 11.16
N PRO A 109 -5.52 -5.81 11.91
CA PRO A 109 -6.55 -6.24 12.86
C PRO A 109 -7.73 -6.96 12.19
N ALA A 110 -7.99 -6.72 10.90
CA ALA A 110 -8.99 -7.45 10.12
C ALA A 110 -8.80 -8.98 10.14
N TYR A 111 -7.55 -9.46 10.25
CA TYR A 111 -7.22 -10.89 10.23
C TYR A 111 -6.94 -11.46 11.62
N ARG A 112 -7.15 -10.70 12.71
CA ARG A 112 -6.73 -11.08 14.07
C ARG A 112 -7.21 -12.47 14.52
N ALA A 113 -8.42 -12.87 14.14
CA ALA A 113 -9.00 -14.14 14.55
C ALA A 113 -8.43 -15.35 13.77
N LYS A 114 -8.07 -15.16 12.50
CA LYS A 114 -7.54 -16.18 11.59
C LYS A 114 -6.60 -15.50 10.59
N ALA A 115 -5.31 -15.73 10.75
CA ALA A 115 -4.27 -15.14 9.93
C ALA A 115 -3.23 -16.17 9.50
N CYS A 116 -2.63 -15.92 8.35
CA CYS A 116 -1.50 -16.69 7.84
C CYS A 116 -0.13 -16.12 8.22
N CYS A 117 -0.09 -14.89 8.73
CA CYS A 117 1.16 -14.25 9.10
C CYS A 117 1.60 -14.62 10.51
N SER A 118 2.91 -14.73 10.70
CA SER A 118 3.55 -14.87 12.00
C SER A 118 3.70 -13.52 12.72
N TRP A 119 4.05 -13.55 14.01
CA TRP A 119 4.33 -12.32 14.75
C TRP A 119 5.60 -11.62 14.21
N GLN A 120 6.54 -12.37 13.64
CA GLN A 120 7.73 -11.84 12.97
C GLN A 120 7.36 -11.07 11.70
N GLN A 121 6.46 -11.61 10.86
CA GLN A 121 5.94 -10.89 9.70
C GLN A 121 5.17 -9.64 10.11
N ASN A 122 4.42 -9.70 11.20
CA ASN A 122 3.75 -8.53 11.76
C ASN A 122 4.73 -7.43 12.21
N GLN A 123 5.84 -7.80 12.84
CA GLN A 123 6.91 -6.86 13.17
C GLN A 123 7.47 -6.19 11.92
N ALA A 124 7.82 -6.97 10.88
CA ALA A 124 8.33 -6.42 9.62
C ALA A 124 7.31 -5.49 8.94
N MET A 125 6.02 -5.83 8.96
CA MET A 125 4.96 -4.95 8.45
C MET A 125 4.85 -3.65 9.26
N ALA A 126 5.04 -3.68 10.58
CA ALA A 126 4.94 -2.47 11.41
C ALA A 126 5.98 -1.43 10.99
N GLU A 127 7.22 -1.87 10.77
CA GLU A 127 8.32 -1.02 10.34
C GLU A 127 8.09 -0.52 8.90
N ASN A 128 7.72 -1.41 7.98
CA ASN A 128 7.48 -1.05 6.58
C ASN A 128 6.25 -0.15 6.40
N PHE A 129 5.18 -0.32 7.19
CA PHE A 129 4.01 0.56 7.12
C PHE A 129 4.33 1.96 7.60
N LYS A 130 5.23 2.13 8.57
CA LYS A 130 5.69 3.46 8.95
C LYS A 130 6.41 4.17 7.79
N LEU A 131 7.23 3.44 7.03
CA LEU A 131 7.86 3.97 5.81
C LEU A 131 6.82 4.29 4.73
N MET A 132 5.87 3.38 4.46
CA MET A 132 4.78 3.63 3.50
C MET A 132 3.94 4.86 3.88
N ALA A 133 3.63 5.02 5.17
CA ALA A 133 2.93 6.21 5.66
C ALA A 133 3.72 7.49 5.35
N SER A 134 5.02 7.51 5.63
CA SER A 134 5.84 8.71 5.39
C SER A 134 5.89 9.13 3.91
N VAL A 135 5.83 8.15 3.00
CA VAL A 135 5.99 8.35 1.56
C VAL A 135 4.65 8.64 0.87
N PHE A 136 3.63 7.81 1.12
CA PHE A 136 2.38 7.81 0.36
C PHE A 136 1.26 8.58 1.06
N ALA A 137 1.30 8.70 2.39
CA ALA A 137 0.26 9.43 3.12
C ALA A 137 0.41 10.95 2.89
N LYS A 138 -0.60 11.71 3.31
CA LYS A 138 -0.62 13.17 3.21
C LYS A 138 0.64 13.74 3.90
N ASN A 139 1.47 14.38 3.08
CA ASN A 139 2.73 14.98 3.50
C ASN A 139 2.98 16.25 2.68
N SER A 140 4.04 17.00 3.00
CA SER A 140 4.40 18.24 2.31
C SER A 140 4.77 18.04 0.84
N ALA A 141 5.11 16.82 0.43
CA ALA A 141 5.48 16.50 -0.94
C ALA A 141 4.26 16.23 -1.84
N GLY A 142 3.06 16.03 -1.29
CA GLY A 142 1.83 15.76 -2.06
C GLY A 142 1.40 14.28 -2.07
N GLY A 143 1.35 13.64 -0.91
CA GLY A 143 0.75 12.32 -0.73
C GLY A 143 -0.76 12.33 -0.39
N CYS A 144 -1.34 11.15 -0.21
CA CYS A 144 -2.76 10.89 -0.01
C CYS A 144 -2.99 9.74 1.00
N ASP A 145 -3.69 10.01 2.09
CA ASP A 145 -3.96 9.02 3.15
C ASP A 145 -4.73 7.80 2.63
N ALA A 146 -5.68 7.99 1.71
CA ALA A 146 -6.40 6.87 1.08
C ALA A 146 -5.45 5.93 0.31
N CYS A 147 -4.48 6.47 -0.44
CA CYS A 147 -3.45 5.68 -1.11
C CYS A 147 -2.64 4.85 -0.12
N ALA A 148 -2.16 5.47 0.96
CA ALA A 148 -1.39 4.78 1.99
C ALA A 148 -2.20 3.66 2.66
N VAL A 149 -3.47 3.91 3.00
CA VAL A 149 -4.37 2.90 3.56
C VAL A 149 -4.57 1.73 2.60
N ASN A 150 -4.80 2.02 1.31
CA ASN A 150 -5.02 1.01 0.29
C ASN A 150 -3.79 0.11 0.11
N LEU A 151 -2.59 0.70 0.07
CA LEU A 151 -1.33 -0.05 0.01
C LEU A 151 -1.11 -0.92 1.25
N MET A 152 -1.29 -0.37 2.45
CA MET A 152 -1.15 -1.16 3.69
C MET A 152 -2.19 -2.30 3.74
N SER A 153 -3.40 -2.06 3.25
CA SER A 153 -4.47 -3.07 3.20
C SER A 153 -4.15 -4.19 2.20
N LEU A 154 -3.58 -3.84 1.03
CA LEU A 154 -3.03 -4.82 0.08
C LEU A 154 -2.01 -5.71 0.77
N TRP A 155 -0.99 -5.13 1.41
CA TRP A 155 0.06 -5.90 2.09
C TRP A 155 -0.48 -6.75 3.24
N CYS A 156 -1.41 -6.23 4.03
CA CYS A 156 -2.10 -7.01 5.05
C CYS A 156 -2.81 -8.23 4.44
N GLY A 157 -3.49 -8.06 3.30
CA GLY A 157 -4.15 -9.17 2.61
C GLY A 157 -3.17 -10.20 2.07
N LEU A 158 -2.12 -9.76 1.39
CA LEU A 158 -1.11 -10.67 0.85
C LEU A 158 -0.42 -11.48 1.95
N VAL A 159 -0.07 -10.84 3.06
CA VAL A 159 0.75 -11.46 4.12
C VAL A 159 -0.10 -12.23 5.14
N CYS A 160 -1.28 -11.72 5.50
CA CYS A 160 -2.07 -12.27 6.60
C CYS A 160 -3.40 -12.91 6.20
N SER A 161 -3.89 -12.78 4.96
CA SER A 161 -5.19 -13.35 4.59
C SER A 161 -5.24 -14.85 4.90
N PRO A 162 -6.32 -15.36 5.52
CA PRO A 162 -6.45 -16.78 5.80
C PRO A 162 -6.60 -17.61 4.52
N GLU A 163 -6.92 -16.98 3.39
CA GLU A 163 -7.25 -17.62 2.11
C GLU A 163 -6.15 -17.43 1.05
N GLN A 164 -4.88 -17.37 1.49
CA GLN A 164 -3.73 -17.20 0.60
C GLN A 164 -3.71 -18.23 -0.53
N ASP A 165 -4.09 -19.49 -0.27
CA ASP A 165 -4.10 -20.57 -1.25
C ASP A 165 -5.09 -20.38 -2.40
N GLN A 166 -6.02 -19.43 -2.29
CA GLN A 166 -6.95 -19.11 -3.38
C GLN A 166 -6.32 -18.21 -4.44
N PHE A 167 -5.32 -17.40 -4.08
CA PHE A 167 -4.76 -16.37 -4.96
C PHE A 167 -3.23 -16.34 -4.98
N MET A 168 -2.55 -17.15 -4.17
CA MET A 168 -1.11 -17.32 -4.17
C MET A 168 -0.73 -18.75 -4.55
N GLU A 169 0.25 -18.89 -5.42
CA GLU A 169 0.84 -20.18 -5.77
C GLU A 169 2.37 -20.07 -5.83
N MET A 170 3.05 -21.19 -5.57
CA MET A 170 4.50 -21.27 -5.73
C MET A 170 4.85 -21.21 -7.22
N THR A 171 5.78 -20.32 -7.60
CA THR A 171 6.26 -20.25 -8.99
C THR A 171 7.02 -21.51 -9.39
N HIS A 172 7.76 -22.12 -8.47
CA HIS A 172 8.53 -23.35 -8.69
C HIS A 172 8.07 -24.49 -7.78
N ALA A 173 8.53 -25.71 -8.08
CA ALA A 173 8.34 -26.84 -7.17
C ALA A 173 8.95 -26.55 -5.79
N TRP A 174 8.35 -27.07 -4.74
CA TRP A 174 8.84 -26.88 -3.38
C TRP A 174 10.29 -27.37 -3.24
N PRO A 175 11.19 -26.61 -2.58
CA PRO A 175 10.97 -25.27 -2.04
C PRO A 175 11.10 -24.23 -3.17
N SER A 176 10.11 -23.34 -3.35
CA SER A 176 10.02 -22.34 -4.44
C SER A 176 11.06 -21.22 -4.35
N ILE A 177 12.30 -21.59 -4.09
CA ILE A 177 13.43 -20.74 -3.82
C ILE A 177 14.25 -20.63 -5.10
N ASN A 178 14.59 -19.41 -5.46
CA ASN A 178 15.46 -19.10 -6.59
C ASN A 178 16.56 -18.11 -6.17
N TYR A 179 17.45 -17.78 -7.10
CA TYR A 179 18.48 -16.77 -6.91
C TYR A 179 18.37 -15.67 -7.95
N ARG A 180 18.46 -14.40 -7.51
CA ARG A 180 18.39 -13.21 -8.35
C ARG A 180 19.51 -12.23 -8.01
N PRO A 181 19.95 -11.39 -8.96
CA PRO A 181 20.78 -10.24 -8.64
C PRO A 181 19.96 -9.18 -7.90
N ASP A 182 20.51 -8.60 -6.84
CA ASP A 182 19.93 -7.43 -6.18
C ASP A 182 20.50 -6.14 -6.78
N PRO A 183 19.68 -5.35 -7.51
CA PRO A 183 20.13 -4.09 -8.11
C PRO A 183 20.43 -3.00 -7.07
N MET A 184 19.94 -3.11 -5.82
CA MET A 184 20.16 -2.11 -4.77
C MET A 184 21.52 -2.25 -4.11
N THR A 185 21.98 -3.49 -3.87
CA THR A 185 23.29 -3.75 -3.25
C THR A 185 24.36 -4.21 -4.22
N GLY A 186 23.99 -4.57 -5.46
CA GLY A 186 24.89 -5.14 -6.45
C GLY A 186 25.27 -6.60 -6.17
N LYS A 187 24.63 -7.28 -5.21
CA LYS A 187 24.88 -8.70 -4.93
C LYS A 187 24.24 -9.55 -6.04
N GLU A 188 25.06 -10.20 -6.84
CA GLU A 188 24.63 -11.01 -8.02
C GLU A 188 23.78 -12.25 -7.67
N LYS A 189 23.87 -12.75 -6.44
CA LYS A 189 23.23 -14.01 -6.03
C LYS A 189 22.55 -13.88 -4.67
N VAL A 190 21.34 -13.34 -4.67
CA VAL A 190 20.44 -13.23 -3.54
C VAL A 190 19.39 -14.33 -3.60
N LYS A 191 19.19 -15.05 -2.50
CA LYS A 191 18.17 -16.09 -2.39
C LYS A 191 16.81 -15.42 -2.21
N VAL A 192 15.83 -15.82 -3.03
CA VAL A 192 14.47 -15.27 -3.01
C VAL A 192 13.42 -16.39 -3.04
N LEU A 193 12.32 -16.20 -2.30
CA LEU A 193 11.11 -17.01 -2.44
C LEU A 193 10.27 -16.46 -3.61
N GLU A 194 10.11 -17.25 -4.67
CA GLU A 194 9.28 -16.85 -5.81
C GLU A 194 7.84 -17.35 -5.68
N LEU A 195 6.91 -16.40 -5.75
CA LEU A 195 5.47 -16.66 -5.68
C LEU A 195 4.75 -15.96 -6.82
N ASN A 196 3.74 -16.62 -7.37
CA ASN A 196 2.77 -16.01 -8.25
C ASN A 196 1.56 -15.55 -7.43
N VAL A 197 1.14 -14.31 -7.63
CA VAL A 197 -0.02 -13.73 -6.93
C VAL A 197 -1.04 -13.25 -7.94
N ALA A 198 -2.25 -13.79 -7.86
CA ALA A 198 -3.41 -13.39 -8.63
C ALA A 198 -4.11 -12.21 -7.94
N LEU A 199 -4.24 -11.10 -8.65
CA LEU A 199 -4.93 -9.89 -8.16
C LEU A 199 -6.09 -9.54 -9.09
N ASP A 200 -7.20 -9.09 -8.49
CA ASP A 200 -8.34 -8.60 -9.28
C ASP A 200 -7.96 -7.32 -10.04
N LYS A 201 -8.43 -7.21 -11.28
CA LYS A 201 -8.06 -6.10 -12.16
C LYS A 201 -8.70 -4.78 -11.70
N ASP A 202 -9.96 -4.80 -11.29
CA ASP A 202 -10.67 -3.58 -10.89
C ASP A 202 -10.11 -3.09 -9.55
N PHE A 203 -9.82 -4.03 -8.64
CA PHE A 203 -9.10 -3.77 -7.40
C PHE A 203 -7.76 -3.07 -7.62
N THR A 204 -6.92 -3.62 -8.50
CA THR A 204 -5.56 -3.08 -8.76
C THR A 204 -5.59 -1.73 -9.47
N CYS A 205 -6.54 -1.54 -10.38
CA CYS A 205 -6.82 -0.23 -10.97
C CYS A 205 -7.26 0.79 -9.91
N ALA A 206 -8.15 0.40 -9.00
CA ALA A 206 -8.64 1.29 -7.94
C ALA A 206 -7.53 1.72 -6.97
N ILE A 207 -6.63 0.79 -6.59
CA ILE A 207 -5.43 1.14 -5.80
C ILE A 207 -4.60 2.16 -6.57
N PHE A 208 -4.27 1.86 -7.83
CA PHE A 208 -3.46 2.76 -8.65
C PHE A 208 -4.11 4.14 -8.80
N ASP A 209 -5.40 4.21 -9.07
CA ASP A 209 -6.14 5.46 -9.21
C ASP A 209 -6.10 6.31 -7.93
N SER A 210 -6.07 5.68 -6.76
CA SER A 210 -5.90 6.39 -5.48
C SER A 210 -4.49 6.98 -5.29
N CYS A 211 -3.49 6.44 -5.99
CA CYS A 211 -2.07 6.74 -5.79
C CYS A 211 -1.41 7.49 -6.95
N LYS A 212 -1.94 7.41 -8.18
CA LYS A 212 -1.23 7.81 -9.42
C LYS A 212 -0.80 9.28 -9.50
N ASN A 213 -1.49 10.14 -8.77
CA ASN A 213 -1.18 11.58 -8.72
C ASN A 213 -0.37 11.96 -7.47
N THR A 214 -0.06 11.02 -6.58
CA THR A 214 0.88 11.30 -5.48
C THR A 214 2.25 11.59 -6.05
N ALA A 215 3.00 12.51 -5.43
CA ALA A 215 4.24 13.01 -6.02
C ALA A 215 5.27 11.92 -6.37
N ILE A 216 5.41 10.90 -5.52
CA ILE A 216 6.34 9.80 -5.80
C ILE A 216 5.92 8.99 -7.04
N VAL A 217 4.63 8.72 -7.18
CA VAL A 217 4.10 7.90 -8.28
C VAL A 217 4.09 8.68 -9.60
N SER A 218 3.69 9.95 -9.55
CA SER A 218 3.62 10.79 -10.74
C SER A 218 4.99 11.07 -11.37
N MET A 219 6.05 11.08 -10.55
CA MET A 219 7.42 11.32 -11.02
C MET A 219 8.13 10.04 -11.49
N ALA A 220 7.77 8.88 -10.97
CA ALA A 220 8.42 7.62 -11.31
C ALA A 220 7.88 7.04 -12.63
N ALA A 221 8.70 7.04 -13.68
CA ALA A 221 8.31 6.49 -14.99
C ALA A 221 7.88 5.01 -14.91
N ALA A 222 8.50 4.23 -14.02
CA ALA A 222 8.17 2.82 -13.79
C ALA A 222 6.77 2.60 -13.19
N MET A 223 6.18 3.63 -12.59
CA MET A 223 4.90 3.53 -11.88
C MET A 223 3.72 4.13 -12.65
N LYS A 224 3.86 4.45 -13.94
CA LYS A 224 2.81 5.12 -14.73
C LYS A 224 1.56 4.27 -15.05
N SER A 225 1.54 3.00 -14.67
CA SER A 225 0.40 2.11 -14.83
C SER A 225 0.16 1.29 -13.55
N SER A 226 -1.03 0.72 -13.38
CA SER A 226 -1.34 -0.13 -12.23
C SER A 226 -0.36 -1.32 -12.11
N LEU A 227 -0.10 -1.99 -13.23
CA LEU A 227 0.89 -3.05 -13.34
C LEU A 227 2.30 -2.58 -12.95
N GLY A 228 2.76 -1.46 -13.53
CA GLY A 228 4.10 -0.94 -13.25
C GLY A 228 4.27 -0.48 -11.80
N PHE A 229 3.26 0.20 -11.26
CA PHE A 229 3.20 0.64 -9.88
C PHE A 229 3.29 -0.52 -8.91
N LEU A 230 2.44 -1.54 -9.07
CA LEU A 230 2.45 -2.69 -8.18
C LEU A 230 3.72 -3.53 -8.38
N ASN A 231 4.20 -3.71 -9.61
CA ASN A 231 5.47 -4.43 -9.87
C ASN A 231 6.62 -3.75 -9.15
N TYR A 232 6.64 -2.43 -9.10
CA TYR A 232 7.62 -1.69 -8.32
C TYR A 232 7.48 -1.99 -6.82
N GLN A 233 6.25 -1.96 -6.27
CA GLN A 233 6.02 -2.29 -4.85
C GLN A 233 6.54 -3.69 -4.51
N MET A 234 6.30 -4.66 -5.39
CA MET A 234 6.71 -6.04 -5.19
C MET A 234 8.21 -6.24 -5.41
N GLN A 235 8.84 -5.60 -6.40
CA GLN A 235 10.26 -5.84 -6.67
C GLN A 235 11.18 -5.13 -5.66
N VAL A 236 10.86 -3.89 -5.29
CA VAL A 236 11.67 -3.14 -4.32
C VAL A 236 11.39 -3.62 -2.89
N GLY A 237 10.15 -4.00 -2.59
CA GLY A 237 9.79 -4.59 -1.31
C GLY A 237 10.33 -6.00 -1.10
N ALA A 238 10.34 -6.83 -2.15
CA ALA A 238 10.63 -8.25 -1.98
C ALA A 238 12.15 -8.56 -2.03
N VAL A 239 12.95 -7.88 -2.88
CA VAL A 239 14.40 -8.16 -2.97
C VAL A 239 15.15 -7.81 -1.67
N GLY A 240 14.68 -6.80 -0.91
CA GLY A 240 15.23 -6.47 0.41
C GLY A 240 14.92 -7.48 1.51
N HIS A 241 13.96 -8.40 1.29
CA HIS A 241 13.46 -9.35 2.30
C HIS A 241 13.49 -10.80 1.83
N GLY A 242 14.22 -11.10 0.75
CA GLY A 242 14.33 -12.45 0.21
C GLY A 242 13.02 -13.00 -0.36
N GLU A 243 12.10 -12.14 -0.79
CA GLU A 243 10.91 -12.55 -1.55
C GLU A 243 11.03 -12.05 -3.00
N TYR A 244 10.31 -12.65 -3.92
CA TYR A 244 10.12 -12.10 -5.25
C TYR A 244 8.73 -12.49 -5.75
N ILE A 245 7.82 -11.51 -5.75
CA ILE A 245 6.41 -11.74 -6.06
C ILE A 245 6.14 -11.37 -7.52
N ALA A 246 5.76 -12.36 -8.32
CA ALA A 246 5.26 -12.18 -9.68
C ALA A 246 3.74 -12.00 -9.65
N MET A 247 3.24 -10.85 -10.10
CA MET A 247 1.80 -10.61 -10.10
C MET A 247 1.15 -10.96 -11.44
N HIS A 248 -0.04 -11.53 -11.35
CA HIS A 248 -0.88 -11.92 -12.48
C HIS A 248 -2.22 -11.18 -12.40
N PHE A 249 -2.41 -10.22 -13.31
CA PHE A 249 -3.56 -9.31 -13.36
C PHE A 249 -4.60 -9.79 -14.38
N ASN A 250 -5.01 -11.05 -14.29
CA ASN A 250 -6.07 -11.59 -15.15
C ASN A 250 -6.62 -12.95 -14.66
N ALA A 251 -6.40 -13.30 -13.40
CA ALA A 251 -6.98 -14.51 -12.85
C ALA A 251 -8.48 -14.30 -12.63
N SER A 252 -9.30 -15.35 -12.86
CA SER A 252 -10.75 -15.24 -12.66
C SER A 252 -11.05 -14.70 -11.28
N LYS A 253 -12.06 -13.83 -11.14
CA LYS A 253 -12.44 -13.19 -9.87
C LYS A 253 -12.51 -14.18 -8.69
N ASP A 254 -12.92 -15.41 -8.96
CA ASP A 254 -13.07 -16.49 -7.97
C ASP A 254 -11.75 -16.98 -7.33
N ARG A 255 -10.58 -16.54 -7.83
CA ARG A 255 -9.23 -16.91 -7.36
C ARG A 255 -8.26 -15.73 -7.34
N SER A 256 -8.80 -14.53 -7.24
CA SER A 256 -8.02 -13.30 -7.24
C SER A 256 -8.21 -12.59 -5.91
N PHE A 257 -7.13 -12.05 -5.37
CA PHE A 257 -7.23 -11.21 -4.19
C PHE A 257 -7.90 -9.89 -4.55
N ASP A 258 -8.88 -9.51 -3.73
CA ASP A 258 -9.62 -8.26 -3.77
C ASP A 258 -9.91 -7.81 -2.34
N HIS A 259 -9.96 -6.50 -2.13
CA HIS A 259 -10.37 -5.87 -0.89
C HIS A 259 -11.04 -4.53 -1.22
N ASN A 260 -11.95 -4.06 -0.36
CA ASN A 260 -12.47 -2.70 -0.47
C ASN A 260 -11.33 -1.66 -0.53
N VAL A 261 -11.39 -0.77 -1.52
CA VAL A 261 -10.40 0.29 -1.79
C VAL A 261 -11.02 1.65 -1.50
N LEU A 262 -10.37 2.43 -0.63
CA LEU A 262 -10.78 3.80 -0.34
C LEU A 262 -10.58 4.69 -1.56
N LYS A 263 -11.63 5.38 -1.99
CA LYS A 263 -11.55 6.38 -3.06
C LYS A 263 -10.82 7.61 -2.55
N CYS A 264 -9.90 8.17 -3.33
CA CYS A 264 -9.12 9.34 -2.90
C CYS A 264 -9.94 10.63 -2.75
N SER A 265 -11.09 10.74 -3.44
CA SER A 265 -11.94 11.93 -3.39
C SER A 265 -12.89 11.97 -2.19
N ASN A 266 -13.33 10.82 -1.70
CA ASN A 266 -14.15 10.72 -0.50
C ASN A 266 -14.02 9.33 0.10
N TYR A 267 -13.44 9.27 1.29
CA TYR A 267 -13.25 8.04 2.07
C TYR A 267 -13.88 8.15 3.46
N SER A 268 -15.03 8.83 3.56
CA SER A 268 -15.78 8.99 4.81
C SER A 268 -16.23 7.66 5.42
N GLU A 269 -16.33 6.60 4.60
CA GLU A 269 -16.62 5.24 5.08
C GLU A 269 -15.61 4.73 6.10
N VAL A 270 -14.41 5.33 6.15
CA VAL A 270 -13.39 4.98 7.14
C VAL A 270 -13.87 5.13 8.58
N GLU A 271 -14.84 6.00 8.86
CA GLU A 271 -15.40 6.15 10.20
C GLU A 271 -16.02 4.84 10.70
N ALA A 272 -16.66 4.06 9.82
CA ALA A 272 -17.27 2.78 10.16
C ALA A 272 -16.26 1.64 10.26
N ILE A 273 -15.22 1.66 9.41
CA ILE A 273 -14.26 0.55 9.27
C ILE A 273 -12.90 0.82 9.96
N ARG A 274 -12.73 1.95 10.66
CA ARG A 274 -11.43 2.36 11.22
C ARG A 274 -10.74 1.27 12.02
N LYS A 275 -11.48 0.51 12.82
CA LYS A 275 -10.92 -0.54 13.69
C LYS A 275 -10.35 -1.75 12.93
N THR A 276 -10.79 -1.97 11.68
CA THR A 276 -10.31 -3.06 10.84
C THR A 276 -9.19 -2.63 9.90
N LEU A 277 -8.97 -1.32 9.74
CA LEU A 277 -7.85 -0.80 8.96
C LEU A 277 -6.51 -1.17 9.58
N PRO A 278 -5.43 -1.17 8.77
CA PRO A 278 -4.09 -1.35 9.29
C PRO A 278 -3.78 -0.38 10.44
N THR A 279 -3.15 -0.83 11.52
CA THR A 279 -2.97 -0.02 12.73
C THR A 279 -2.21 1.27 12.45
N GLN A 280 -1.19 1.22 11.59
CA GLN A 280 -0.49 2.43 11.14
C GLN A 280 -1.41 3.41 10.39
N ALA A 281 -2.32 2.89 9.55
CA ALA A 281 -3.32 3.69 8.83
C ALA A 281 -4.30 4.41 9.78
N GLN A 282 -4.62 3.81 10.93
CA GLN A 282 -5.52 4.41 11.93
C GLN A 282 -4.96 5.66 12.59
N LEU A 283 -3.66 5.93 12.43
CA LEU A 283 -2.94 7.08 12.97
C LEU A 283 -2.74 8.22 11.96
N LEU A 284 -3.11 8.00 10.70
CA LEU A 284 -2.99 9.04 9.68
C LEU A 284 -3.91 10.23 9.99
N GLU A 285 -3.45 11.44 9.70
CA GLU A 285 -4.10 12.70 10.09
C GLU A 285 -5.56 12.72 9.61
N SER A 286 -5.79 12.47 8.32
CA SER A 286 -7.12 12.54 7.74
C SER A 286 -8.02 11.42 8.24
N ILE A 287 -7.45 10.26 8.55
CA ILE A 287 -8.17 9.09 9.08
C ILE A 287 -8.59 9.32 10.53
N THR A 288 -7.71 9.93 11.33
CA THR A 288 -7.98 10.24 12.75
C THR A 288 -8.98 11.38 12.94
N SER A 289 -9.04 12.31 11.97
CA SER A 289 -9.93 13.47 12.03
C SER A 289 -11.40 13.08 12.18
N LYS A 290 -12.16 13.88 12.92
CA LYS A 290 -13.62 13.78 13.02
C LYS A 290 -14.34 14.58 11.95
N SER A 291 -13.63 15.43 11.21
CA SER A 291 -14.22 16.21 10.13
C SER A 291 -14.38 15.34 8.89
N ARG A 292 -15.55 15.44 8.26
CA ARG A 292 -15.80 14.82 6.95
C ARG A 292 -15.03 15.50 5.83
N ASP A 293 -14.75 16.80 5.98
CA ASP A 293 -14.02 17.59 4.97
C ASP A 293 -12.55 17.16 4.89
N ASP A 294 -12.03 16.54 5.94
CA ASP A 294 -10.69 15.96 5.95
C ASP A 294 -10.66 14.59 5.24
N LYS A 295 -11.80 13.94 4.97
CA LYS A 295 -11.89 12.60 4.36
C LYS A 295 -11.74 12.61 2.84
N GLN A 296 -10.83 13.46 2.35
CA GLN A 296 -10.48 13.59 0.94
C GLN A 296 -8.98 13.87 0.82
N CYS A 297 -8.37 13.42 -0.27
CA CYS A 297 -6.97 13.72 -0.53
C CYS A 297 -6.82 15.10 -1.19
N PRO A 298 -5.70 15.81 -0.98
CA PRO A 298 -5.44 17.07 -1.66
C PRO A 298 -5.58 16.94 -3.18
N CYS A 299 -6.09 17.98 -3.84
CA CYS A 299 -6.28 18.00 -5.30
C CYS A 299 -5.00 17.60 -6.08
N GLY A 300 -3.83 18.08 -5.65
CA GLY A 300 -2.55 17.69 -6.26
C GLY A 300 -2.24 16.20 -6.20
N ALA A 301 -2.76 15.47 -5.21
CA ALA A 301 -2.58 14.03 -5.02
C ALA A 301 -3.78 13.20 -5.51
N CYS A 302 -4.91 13.83 -5.84
CA CYS A 302 -6.13 13.17 -6.29
C CYS A 302 -6.94 14.10 -7.21
N ARG A 303 -6.90 13.83 -8.52
CA ARG A 303 -7.67 14.60 -9.52
C ARG A 303 -9.16 14.63 -9.26
N ALA A 304 -9.74 13.51 -8.82
CA ALA A 304 -11.17 13.44 -8.51
C ALA A 304 -11.60 14.41 -7.38
N THR A 305 -10.68 14.79 -6.49
CA THR A 305 -10.93 15.87 -5.52
C THR A 305 -10.96 17.24 -6.21
N CYS A 306 -10.10 17.48 -7.21
CA CYS A 306 -10.12 18.74 -7.97
C CYS A 306 -11.43 18.92 -8.74
N ASP A 307 -11.89 17.87 -9.41
CA ASP A 307 -13.08 17.91 -10.26
C ASP A 307 -14.36 18.19 -9.45
N THR A 308 -14.34 17.85 -8.16
CA THR A 308 -15.44 18.08 -7.21
C THR A 308 -15.33 19.44 -6.48
N HIS A 309 -14.16 20.09 -6.51
CA HIS A 309 -13.98 21.44 -5.95
C HIS A 309 -14.51 22.51 -6.90
N THR A 310 -15.47 23.31 -6.41
CA THR A 310 -15.99 24.49 -7.12
C THR A 310 -15.50 25.73 -6.39
N SER A 311 -14.62 26.51 -7.01
CA SER A 311 -14.20 27.80 -6.48
C SER A 311 -14.66 28.90 -7.43
N GLY A 312 -15.66 29.69 -7.00
CA GLY A 312 -16.17 30.84 -7.77
C GLY A 312 -16.82 30.51 -9.13
N GLY A 313 -17.42 29.33 -9.29
CA GLY A 313 -18.07 28.93 -10.55
C GLY A 313 -17.12 28.42 -11.64
N SER A 314 -15.83 28.29 -11.33
CA SER A 314 -14.81 27.74 -12.23
C SER A 314 -14.35 26.37 -11.72
N HIS A 315 -14.38 25.35 -12.57
CA HIS A 315 -13.82 24.03 -12.26
C HIS A 315 -12.30 24.06 -12.49
N ILE A 316 -11.52 23.60 -11.51
CA ILE A 316 -10.08 23.39 -11.71
C ILE A 316 -9.91 22.12 -12.54
N HIS A 317 -9.86 22.27 -13.86
CA HIS A 317 -9.53 21.17 -14.75
C HIS A 317 -8.02 20.94 -14.78
N VAL A 318 -7.59 19.83 -14.19
CA VAL A 318 -6.23 19.32 -14.41
C VAL A 318 -6.16 18.81 -15.85
N VAL A 319 -5.33 19.42 -16.68
CA VAL A 319 -5.14 19.03 -18.09
C VAL A 319 -4.09 17.92 -18.15
N ASP A 320 -4.37 16.87 -18.91
CA ASP A 320 -3.51 15.68 -19.03
C ASP A 320 -2.14 15.97 -19.67
N ASP A 321 -2.05 17.04 -20.46
CA ASP A 321 -0.80 17.51 -21.03
C ASP A 321 -0.18 18.60 -20.15
N PRO A 322 1.09 18.45 -19.71
CA PRO A 322 1.79 19.55 -19.08
C PRO A 322 1.80 20.74 -20.05
N ILE A 323 1.63 21.94 -19.49
CA ILE A 323 1.75 23.19 -20.24
C ILE A 323 3.07 23.12 -21.02
N SER A 324 3.00 23.04 -22.36
CA SER A 324 4.20 22.96 -23.20
C SER A 324 5.16 24.08 -22.79
N MET A 325 6.47 23.84 -22.77
CA MET A 325 7.49 24.88 -22.54
C MET A 325 7.31 26.12 -23.45
N LEU A 326 6.59 25.96 -24.57
CA LEU A 326 6.27 27.01 -25.54
C LEU A 326 4.92 27.69 -25.30
N SER A 327 4.08 27.18 -24.40
CA SER A 327 2.83 27.81 -23.99
C SER A 327 3.15 28.99 -23.07
N GLY A 328 3.18 30.18 -23.68
CA GLY A 328 3.71 31.42 -23.09
C GLY A 328 4.90 32.01 -23.87
N PHE A 329 5.55 31.21 -24.73
CA PHE A 329 6.61 31.66 -25.62
C PHE A 329 6.00 32.30 -26.88
N SER A 330 5.84 33.61 -26.87
CA SER A 330 5.41 34.36 -28.05
C SER A 330 6.54 34.40 -29.07
N THR A 331 6.55 33.47 -30.02
CA THR A 331 7.52 33.40 -31.13
C THR A 331 7.58 34.73 -31.90
N LYS A 332 6.45 35.45 -32.00
CA LYS A 332 6.38 36.78 -32.61
C LYS A 332 7.15 37.84 -31.81
N LEU A 333 7.01 37.85 -30.48
CA LEU A 333 7.73 38.79 -29.62
C LEU A 333 9.24 38.53 -29.68
N VAL A 334 9.65 37.26 -29.60
CA VAL A 334 11.06 36.88 -29.66
C VAL A 334 11.66 37.21 -31.02
N ALA A 335 10.98 36.89 -32.11
CA ALA A 335 11.44 37.26 -33.45
C ALA A 335 11.55 38.78 -33.64
N ALA A 336 10.63 39.56 -33.09
CA ALA A 336 10.67 41.02 -33.16
C ALA A 336 11.88 41.60 -32.39
N VAL A 337 12.13 41.12 -31.17
CA VAL A 337 13.25 41.59 -30.33
C VAL A 337 14.60 41.24 -30.96
N TYR A 338 14.78 39.99 -31.41
CA TYR A 338 16.02 39.58 -32.07
C TYR A 338 16.19 40.23 -33.45
N GLY A 339 15.10 40.44 -34.20
CA GLY A 339 15.11 41.18 -35.45
C GLY A 339 15.57 42.63 -35.26
N LEU A 340 15.04 43.32 -34.24
CA LEU A 340 15.45 44.69 -33.90
C LEU A 340 16.92 44.76 -33.47
N LEU A 341 17.42 43.79 -32.71
CA LEU A 341 18.83 43.70 -32.33
C LEU A 341 19.75 43.56 -33.56
N VAL A 342 19.37 42.71 -34.53
CA VAL A 342 20.15 42.54 -35.76
C VAL A 342 20.17 43.82 -36.58
N VAL A 343 19.02 44.48 -36.74
CA VAL A 343 18.94 45.78 -37.44
C VAL A 343 19.79 46.82 -36.74
N PHE A 344 19.73 46.90 -35.40
CA PHE A 344 20.52 47.84 -34.62
C PHE A 344 22.02 47.59 -34.76
N ILE A 345 22.47 46.34 -34.72
CA ILE A 345 23.88 45.98 -34.96
C ILE A 345 24.32 46.36 -36.37
N PHE A 346 23.46 46.14 -37.37
CA PHE A 346 23.76 46.47 -38.76
C PHE A 346 23.88 48.00 -38.98
N VAL A 347 22.94 48.77 -38.41
CA VAL A 347 22.96 50.24 -38.43
C VAL A 347 24.20 50.76 -37.68
N TRP A 348 24.50 50.22 -36.50
CA TRP A 348 25.67 50.60 -35.72
C TRP A 348 26.98 50.33 -36.46
N LYS A 349 27.13 49.16 -37.08
CA LYS A 349 28.31 48.83 -37.91
C LYS A 349 28.44 49.76 -39.11
N ARG A 350 27.33 50.10 -39.76
CA ARG A 350 27.33 51.02 -40.90
C ARG A 350 27.70 52.45 -40.50
N TRP A 351 27.26 52.89 -39.33
CA TRP A 351 27.60 54.20 -38.78
C TRP A 351 29.05 54.31 -38.32
N LYS A 352 29.64 53.22 -37.80
CA LYS A 352 31.05 53.17 -37.39
C LYS A 352 32.04 53.11 -38.56
N ASN A 353 31.57 52.75 -39.75
CA ASN A 353 32.38 52.63 -40.97
C ASN A 353 32.26 53.86 -41.90
N GLN A 354 31.62 54.95 -41.44
CA GLN A 354 31.67 56.29 -42.05
C GLN A 354 32.59 57.19 -41.24
#